data_AF-A0AAJ0DTA9-F1
#
_entry.id   AF-A0AAJ0DTA9-F1
#
_cell.length_a   1.000
_cell.length_b   1.000
_cell.length_c   1.000
_cell.angle_alpha   90.00
_cell.angle_beta   90.00
_cell.angle_gamma   90.00
#
_symmetry.space_group_name_H-M   'P 1'
#
loop_
_entity.id
_entity.type
_entity.pdbx_description
1 polymer ?
#
loop_
_entity_poly.entity_id
_entity_poly.type
_entity_poly.pdbx_seq_one_letter_code
_entity_poly.pdbx_strand_id
1 'polypeptide(L)'
;MSPVDWNTNLKSGIGPKDQLETAQKTEGDVFIDSTQWIDLPVGHNLDDHTNILFEYPGIANYDFNSTYDNPSPDDAAAYLSPDINPIFWDAVKGEDGIERWFEWTSYVGGPHKGKTYNTSGMAAALGLGKTSRGRATINSSLIMNVSVFSYFNDEGNLDFETVVATVSRVVKANSSIPGATMINPAPSQDVRDYVQKQAGIVIAAEKVAEEIIKLHG
;
A
#
# COMPACT_ATOMS: atom_id res chain seq x y z
N MET A 1 -0.58 6.89 13.52
CA MET A 1 0.52 7.77 13.98
C MET A 1 0.85 8.70 12.83
N SER A 2 0.87 10.03 13.05
CA SER A 2 1.26 10.95 11.97
C SER A 2 2.78 10.85 11.73
N PRO A 3 3.28 11.16 10.52
CA PRO A 3 4.71 11.20 10.21
C PRO A 3 5.55 12.17 11.05
N VAL A 4 4.93 12.93 11.96
CA VAL A 4 5.53 14.03 12.73
C VAL A 4 6.28 13.54 13.99
N ASP A 5 6.14 12.27 14.38
CA ASP A 5 6.63 11.79 15.67
C ASP A 5 8.03 11.11 15.62
N TRP A 6 8.34 10.35 14.58
CA TRP A 6 9.54 9.51 14.59
C TRP A 6 10.86 10.27 14.44
N ASN A 7 10.92 11.22 13.50
CA ASN A 7 12.10 12.05 13.34
C ASN A 7 12.36 12.91 14.59
N THR A 8 11.28 13.36 15.25
CA THR A 8 11.34 14.08 16.52
C THR A 8 11.93 13.22 17.64
N ASN A 9 11.49 11.97 17.78
CA ASN A 9 12.04 11.02 18.76
C ASN A 9 13.52 10.73 18.51
N LEU A 10 13.90 10.42 17.26
CA LEU A 10 15.29 10.15 16.89
C LEU A 10 16.20 11.36 17.13
N LYS A 11 15.74 12.58 16.80
CA LYS A 11 16.44 13.84 17.09
C LYS A 11 16.54 14.15 18.60
N SER A 12 15.72 13.50 19.42
CA SER A 12 15.69 13.66 20.88
C SER A 12 16.44 12.56 21.64
N GLY A 13 17.19 11.68 20.95
CA GLY A 13 17.91 10.57 21.58
C GLY A 13 17.03 9.40 22.00
N ILE A 14 15.86 9.22 21.39
CA ILE A 14 14.92 8.14 21.67
C ILE A 14 14.76 7.27 20.41
N GLY A 15 15.28 6.04 20.44
CA GLY A 15 15.20 5.12 19.31
C GLY A 15 16.30 4.06 19.30
N PRO A 16 16.34 3.21 18.25
CA PRO A 16 17.35 2.18 18.11
C PRO A 16 18.74 2.79 17.98
N LYS A 17 19.74 2.17 18.60
CA LYS A 17 21.11 2.67 18.65
C LYS A 17 21.68 3.05 17.27
N ASP A 18 21.45 2.24 16.23
CA ASP A 18 21.94 2.51 14.87
C ASP A 18 21.34 3.80 14.26
N GLN A 19 20.09 4.10 14.61
CA GLN A 19 19.40 5.32 14.16
C GLN A 19 19.85 6.55 14.97
N LEU A 20 20.10 6.39 16.27
CA LEU A 20 20.65 7.46 17.11
C LEU A 20 22.09 7.82 16.74
N GLU A 21 22.93 6.84 16.40
CA GLU A 21 24.27 7.07 15.86
C GLU A 21 24.23 7.83 14.53
N THR A 22 23.25 7.52 13.67
CA THR A 22 23.03 8.26 12.42
C THR A 22 22.61 9.70 12.69
N ALA A 23 21.66 9.92 13.61
CA ALA A 23 21.22 11.25 14.00
C ALA A 23 22.36 12.09 14.61
N GLN A 24 23.11 11.51 15.55
CA GLN A 24 24.26 12.15 16.19
C GLN A 24 25.32 12.56 15.19
N LYS A 25 25.63 11.71 14.20
CA LYS A 25 26.63 12.01 13.18
C LYS A 25 26.25 13.24 12.34
N THR A 26 24.96 13.47 12.12
CA THR A 26 24.48 14.60 11.32
C THR A 26 24.26 15.87 12.15
N GLU A 27 23.70 15.74 13.36
CA GLU A 27 23.41 16.88 14.25
C GLU A 27 24.66 17.34 15.04
N GLY A 28 25.65 16.47 15.25
CA GLY A 28 26.90 16.82 15.92
C GLY A 28 26.71 17.25 17.38
N ASP A 29 27.38 18.32 17.79
CA ASP A 29 27.49 18.76 19.19
C ASP A 29 26.16 19.24 19.81
N VAL A 30 25.13 19.52 18.99
CA VAL A 30 23.80 19.89 19.51
C VAL A 30 22.94 18.67 19.84
N PHE A 31 23.39 17.46 19.47
CA PHE A 31 22.71 16.22 19.79
C PHE A 31 22.89 15.85 21.27
N ILE A 32 21.86 15.25 21.86
CA ILE A 32 21.90 14.81 23.25
C ILE A 32 23.00 13.77 23.51
N ASP A 33 23.61 13.84 24.70
CA ASP A 33 24.68 12.94 25.11
C ASP A 33 24.23 11.47 25.05
N SER A 34 25.08 10.60 24.51
CA SER A 34 24.81 9.17 24.36
C SER A 34 24.51 8.43 25.66
N THR A 35 24.95 8.96 26.80
CA THR A 35 24.63 8.44 28.13
C THR A 35 23.17 8.66 28.54
N GLN A 36 22.46 9.56 27.83
CA GLN A 36 21.05 9.88 28.06
C GLN A 36 20.11 9.25 27.03
N TRP A 37 20.65 8.49 26.07
CA TRP A 37 19.83 7.86 25.04
C TRP A 37 18.87 6.83 25.65
N ILE A 38 17.67 6.78 25.08
CA ILE A 38 16.62 5.83 25.44
C ILE A 38 16.44 4.86 24.27
N ASP A 39 16.83 3.61 24.49
CA ASP A 39 16.69 2.53 23.50
C ASP A 39 15.24 2.05 23.44
N LEU A 40 14.53 2.49 22.40
CA LEU A 40 13.19 2.07 22.07
C LEU A 40 13.13 1.66 20.59
N PRO A 41 12.24 0.74 20.21
CA PRO A 41 12.16 0.22 18.85
C PRO A 41 11.47 1.20 17.87
N VAL A 42 11.82 2.49 17.92
CA VAL A 42 11.28 3.52 17.01
C VAL A 42 11.57 3.14 15.56
N GLY A 43 10.55 3.20 14.71
CA GLY A 43 10.63 2.78 13.31
C GLY A 43 10.46 1.27 13.07
N HIS A 44 10.53 0.42 14.10
CA HIS A 44 10.15 -1.00 13.96
C HIS A 44 8.63 -1.18 13.96
N ASN A 45 8.17 -2.36 13.53
CA ASN A 45 6.76 -2.69 13.42
C ASN A 45 6.01 -1.70 12.50
N LEU A 46 6.70 -1.17 11.49
CA LEU A 46 6.08 -0.41 10.41
C LEU A 46 5.04 -1.32 9.76
N ASP A 47 3.85 -0.80 9.55
CA ASP A 47 2.74 -1.56 8.99
C ASP A 47 1.97 -0.69 8.02
N ASP A 48 1.53 -1.30 6.93
CA ASP A 48 0.67 -0.68 5.92
C ASP A 48 -0.15 -1.78 5.25
N HIS A 49 -1.27 -1.41 4.64
CA HIS A 49 -2.12 -2.33 3.91
C HIS A 49 -1.42 -2.82 2.64
N THR A 50 -1.44 -4.13 2.40
CA THR A 50 -1.01 -4.67 1.11
C THR A 50 -2.14 -4.53 0.10
N ASN A 51 -1.93 -3.73 -0.96
CA ASN A 51 -2.94 -3.43 -1.97
C ASN A 51 -2.69 -4.18 -3.29
N ILE A 52 -3.69 -4.93 -3.78
CA ILE A 52 -3.65 -5.53 -5.13
C ILE A 52 -4.82 -5.00 -5.97
N LEU A 53 -4.51 -4.51 -7.17
CA LEU A 53 -5.46 -3.88 -8.09
C LEU A 53 -6.00 -4.90 -9.10
N PHE A 54 -7.26 -4.74 -9.52
CA PHE A 54 -7.93 -5.54 -10.55
C PHE A 54 -8.78 -4.67 -11.45
N GLU A 55 -9.07 -5.10 -12.68
CA GLU A 55 -9.84 -4.29 -13.64
C GLU A 55 -10.99 -5.06 -14.30
N TYR A 56 -12.10 -4.37 -14.52
CA TYR A 56 -13.32 -4.90 -15.12
C TYR A 56 -14.01 -3.85 -16.03
N PRO A 57 -14.57 -4.18 -17.21
CA PRO A 57 -15.16 -3.23 -18.16
C PRO A 57 -16.60 -2.81 -17.79
N GLY A 58 -17.08 -1.74 -18.40
CA GLY A 58 -18.53 -1.43 -18.46
C GLY A 58 -19.04 -0.39 -17.47
N ILE A 59 -18.16 0.37 -16.83
CA ILE A 59 -18.54 1.48 -15.95
C ILE A 59 -18.10 2.80 -16.59
N ALA A 60 -19.02 3.76 -16.71
CA ALA A 60 -18.74 5.10 -17.22
C ALA A 60 -17.79 5.81 -16.25
N ASN A 61 -16.66 6.31 -16.75
CA ASN A 61 -15.70 7.05 -15.95
C ASN A 61 -15.97 8.55 -15.97
N TYR A 62 -15.71 9.18 -14.84
CA TYR A 62 -15.76 10.62 -14.64
C TYR A 62 -14.33 11.17 -14.60
N ASP A 63 -14.02 12.13 -15.46
CA ASP A 63 -12.68 12.71 -15.53
C ASP A 63 -12.45 13.71 -14.37
N PHE A 64 -12.15 13.17 -13.20
CA PHE A 64 -11.82 13.97 -12.02
C PHE A 64 -10.55 14.82 -12.21
N ASN A 65 -9.65 14.47 -13.13
CA ASN A 65 -8.43 15.25 -13.37
C ASN A 65 -8.76 16.60 -14.02
N SER A 66 -9.60 16.61 -15.07
CA SER A 66 -9.99 17.86 -15.73
C SER A 66 -11.02 18.67 -14.94
N THR A 67 -11.74 18.03 -14.01
CA THR A 67 -12.78 18.66 -13.20
C THR A 67 -12.24 19.78 -12.29
N TYR A 68 -10.96 19.74 -11.91
CA TYR A 68 -10.35 20.82 -11.12
C TYR A 68 -10.34 22.16 -11.89
N ASP A 69 -9.90 22.14 -13.16
CA ASP A 69 -9.78 23.36 -13.98
C ASP A 69 -11.04 23.67 -14.78
N ASN A 70 -11.79 22.64 -15.18
CA ASN A 70 -12.95 22.75 -16.06
C ASN A 70 -14.06 21.77 -15.65
N PRO A 71 -14.72 22.00 -14.50
CA PRO A 71 -15.80 21.14 -14.03
C PRO A 71 -17.02 21.24 -14.95
N SER A 72 -17.76 20.15 -15.05
CA SER A 72 -19.10 20.15 -15.61
C SER A 72 -19.98 21.15 -14.83
N PRO A 73 -20.62 22.14 -15.48
CA PRO A 73 -21.45 23.13 -14.79
C PRO A 73 -22.59 22.52 -13.98
N ASP A 74 -23.20 21.45 -14.49
CA ASP A 74 -24.32 20.78 -13.83
C ASP A 74 -23.86 20.01 -12.57
N ASP A 75 -22.71 19.33 -12.64
CA ASP A 75 -22.16 18.59 -11.50
C ASP A 75 -21.64 19.54 -10.41
N ALA A 76 -21.01 20.66 -10.81
CA ALA A 76 -20.58 21.69 -9.87
C ALA A 76 -21.76 22.30 -9.09
N ALA A 77 -22.90 22.50 -9.77
CA ALA A 77 -24.12 22.97 -9.13
C ALA A 77 -24.76 21.91 -8.20
N ALA A 78 -24.53 20.63 -8.48
CA ALA A 78 -25.13 19.50 -7.76
C ALA A 78 -24.23 18.86 -6.67
N TYR A 79 -22.98 19.33 -6.48
CA TYR A 79 -21.89 18.71 -5.68
C TYR A 79 -22.18 18.42 -4.18
N LEU A 80 -23.40 18.65 -3.68
CA LEU A 80 -23.78 18.42 -2.28
C LEU A 80 -23.99 16.93 -1.93
N SER A 81 -23.65 15.98 -2.79
CA SER A 81 -23.79 14.54 -2.50
C SER A 81 -22.72 13.71 -3.22
N PRO A 82 -21.79 13.06 -2.49
CA PRO A 82 -20.77 12.22 -3.11
C PRO A 82 -21.32 10.81 -3.44
N ASP A 83 -20.88 10.25 -4.58
CA ASP A 83 -21.03 8.83 -4.88
C ASP A 83 -19.93 8.02 -4.17
N ILE A 84 -20.34 7.00 -3.42
CA ILE A 84 -19.44 6.02 -2.81
C ILE A 84 -19.56 4.72 -3.60
N ASN A 85 -18.47 4.33 -4.25
CA ASN A 85 -18.37 3.03 -4.88
C ASN A 85 -18.49 1.90 -3.84
N PRO A 86 -18.93 0.69 -4.23
CA PRO A 86 -19.01 -0.44 -3.31
C PRO A 86 -17.71 -0.67 -2.50
N ILE A 87 -17.88 -0.77 -1.19
CA ILE A 87 -16.87 -1.21 -0.23
C ILE A 87 -17.40 -2.46 0.45
N PHE A 88 -16.59 -3.52 0.55
CA PHE A 88 -16.96 -4.74 1.26
C PHE A 88 -15.76 -5.34 1.98
N TRP A 89 -16.01 -6.29 2.88
CA TRP A 89 -14.98 -6.97 3.66
C TRP A 89 -15.06 -8.48 3.48
N ASP A 90 -13.90 -9.14 3.46
CA ASP A 90 -13.75 -10.59 3.49
C ASP A 90 -12.71 -10.97 4.56
N ALA A 91 -12.82 -12.20 5.08
CA ALA A 91 -11.85 -12.79 5.98
C ALA A 91 -11.36 -14.13 5.42
N VAL A 92 -10.05 -14.32 5.45
CA VAL A 92 -9.40 -15.59 5.08
C VAL A 92 -8.61 -16.09 6.27
N LYS A 93 -8.95 -17.30 6.72
CA LYS A 93 -8.17 -17.99 7.74
C LYS A 93 -6.93 -18.61 7.11
N GLY A 94 -5.75 -18.20 7.56
CA GLY A 94 -4.47 -18.79 7.15
C GLY A 94 -4.25 -20.18 7.73
N GLU A 95 -3.22 -20.88 7.23
CA GLU A 95 -2.82 -22.21 7.75
C GLU A 95 -2.33 -22.14 9.20
N ASP A 96 -1.82 -20.98 9.63
CA ASP A 96 -1.48 -20.64 11.02
C ASP A 96 -2.72 -20.46 11.93
N GLY A 97 -3.92 -20.52 11.37
CA GLY A 97 -5.17 -20.33 12.09
C GLY A 97 -5.53 -18.87 12.37
N ILE A 98 -4.75 -17.91 11.87
CA ILE A 98 -5.03 -16.46 12.00
C ILE A 98 -6.00 -16.03 10.91
N GLU A 99 -7.07 -15.34 11.28
CA GLU A 99 -7.96 -14.68 10.34
C GLU A 99 -7.36 -13.36 9.84
N ARG A 100 -7.18 -13.27 8.52
CA ARG A 100 -6.69 -12.09 7.81
C ARG A 100 -7.85 -11.39 7.12
N TRP A 101 -8.03 -10.12 7.44
CA TRP A 101 -9.14 -9.29 6.99
C TRP A 101 -8.73 -8.43 5.80
N PHE A 102 -9.65 -8.37 4.84
CA PHE A 102 -9.50 -7.61 3.62
C PHE A 102 -10.60 -6.57 3.53
N GLU A 103 -10.22 -5.33 3.30
CA GLU A 103 -11.13 -4.32 2.76
C GLU A 103 -11.01 -4.35 1.24
N TRP A 104 -12.14 -4.38 0.57
CA TRP A 104 -12.22 -4.28 -0.87
C TRP A 104 -12.88 -2.97 -1.23
N THR A 105 -12.15 -2.14 -1.96
CA THR A 105 -12.63 -0.83 -2.40
C THR A 105 -12.66 -0.81 -3.92
N SER A 106 -13.86 -0.65 -4.46
CA SER A 106 -14.03 -0.42 -5.90
C SER A 106 -13.86 1.07 -6.22
N TYR A 107 -13.35 1.36 -7.40
CA TYR A 107 -13.20 2.73 -7.89
C TYR A 107 -13.36 2.76 -9.40
N VAL A 108 -13.72 3.93 -9.93
CA VAL A 108 -13.89 4.12 -11.36
C VAL A 108 -12.58 4.63 -11.95
N GLY A 109 -12.14 4.02 -13.05
CA GLY A 109 -10.80 4.19 -13.63
C GLY A 109 -9.87 3.04 -13.27
N GLY A 110 -9.19 2.46 -14.26
CA GLY A 110 -8.20 1.39 -14.09
C GLY A 110 -6.75 1.89 -14.25
N PRO A 111 -5.74 1.20 -13.66
CA PRO A 111 -4.32 1.54 -13.78
C PRO A 111 -3.72 1.57 -15.20
N HIS A 112 -4.41 1.08 -16.26
CA HIS A 112 -3.82 1.06 -17.61
C HIS A 112 -4.05 2.31 -18.49
N LYS A 113 -2.92 2.77 -19.06
CA LYS A 113 -2.85 3.78 -20.14
C LYS A 113 -3.52 3.25 -21.40
N GLY A 114 -4.62 3.89 -21.83
CA GLY A 114 -5.25 3.57 -23.11
C GLY A 114 -6.69 4.03 -23.26
N LYS A 115 -6.94 5.34 -23.18
CA LYS A 115 -8.04 6.17 -23.75
C LYS A 115 -9.48 5.64 -23.90
N THR A 116 -9.85 4.47 -23.39
CA THR A 116 -11.25 4.04 -23.30
C THR A 116 -11.60 3.98 -21.83
N TYR A 117 -12.14 5.11 -21.37
CA TYR A 117 -12.53 5.47 -20.01
C TYR A 117 -13.70 4.62 -19.46
N ASN A 118 -13.71 3.30 -19.68
CA ASN A 118 -14.83 2.44 -19.33
C ASN A 118 -14.42 1.24 -18.47
N THR A 119 -13.51 1.43 -17.53
CA THR A 119 -13.05 0.39 -16.60
C THR A 119 -13.24 0.82 -15.15
N SER A 120 -13.53 -0.15 -14.28
CA SER A 120 -13.49 0.01 -12.84
C SER A 120 -12.34 -0.82 -12.28
N GLY A 121 -11.65 -0.21 -11.32
CA GLY A 121 -10.65 -0.86 -10.49
C GLY A 121 -11.26 -1.43 -9.22
N MET A 122 -10.69 -2.49 -8.67
CA MET A 122 -10.90 -2.88 -7.28
C MET A 122 -9.54 -3.10 -6.60
N ALA A 123 -9.39 -2.59 -5.39
CA ALA A 123 -8.23 -2.82 -4.55
C ALA A 123 -8.60 -3.76 -3.40
N ALA A 124 -7.83 -4.83 -3.21
CA ALA A 124 -7.86 -5.65 -2.00
C ALA A 124 -6.78 -5.15 -1.05
N ALA A 125 -7.18 -4.64 0.12
CA ALA A 125 -6.30 -4.14 1.16
C ALA A 125 -6.24 -5.16 2.32
N LEU A 126 -5.14 -5.90 2.41
CA LEU A 126 -4.89 -6.80 3.55
C LEU A 126 -4.50 -5.99 4.80
N GLY A 127 -5.31 -6.07 5.85
CA GLY A 127 -5.16 -5.30 7.09
C GLY A 127 -5.05 -6.20 8.33
N LEU A 128 -6.10 -6.22 9.15
CA LEU A 128 -6.09 -6.94 10.43
C LEU A 128 -5.75 -8.43 10.25
N GLY A 129 -4.89 -8.96 11.14
CA GLY A 129 -4.40 -10.34 11.08
C GLY A 129 -3.17 -10.53 10.21
N LYS A 130 -2.76 -9.53 9.42
CA LYS A 130 -1.49 -9.52 8.68
C LYS A 130 -0.32 -9.59 9.65
N THR A 131 0.66 -10.45 9.36
CA THR A 131 1.83 -10.68 10.22
C THR A 131 3.11 -10.06 9.69
N SER A 132 3.19 -9.74 8.39
CA SER A 132 4.32 -9.02 7.80
C SER A 132 4.52 -7.66 8.48
N ARG A 133 5.77 -7.30 8.76
CA ARG A 133 6.15 -6.01 9.39
C ARG A 133 7.39 -5.44 8.75
N GLY A 134 7.39 -4.12 8.60
CA GLY A 134 8.50 -3.37 8.03
C GLY A 134 9.37 -2.68 9.08
N ARG A 135 10.27 -1.85 8.55
CA ARG A 135 11.11 -0.94 9.33
C ARG A 135 11.27 0.37 8.58
N ALA A 136 11.03 1.47 9.28
CA ALA A 136 11.43 2.80 8.85
C ALA A 136 12.76 3.18 9.51
N THR A 137 13.63 3.83 8.74
CA THR A 137 14.92 4.36 9.18
C THR A 137 15.09 5.80 8.72
N ILE A 138 16.14 6.47 9.18
CA ILE A 138 16.63 7.72 8.62
C ILE A 138 17.96 7.50 7.90
N ASN A 139 18.20 8.30 6.86
CA ASN A 139 19.51 8.39 6.22
C ASN A 139 20.37 9.51 6.85
N SER A 140 21.58 9.71 6.33
CA SER A 140 22.51 10.76 6.79
C SER A 140 21.98 12.19 6.61
N SER A 141 20.98 12.39 5.76
CA SER A 141 20.30 13.66 5.53
C SER A 141 19.07 13.82 6.45
N LEU A 142 18.88 12.90 7.42
CA LEU A 142 17.77 12.84 8.37
C LEU A 142 16.39 12.74 7.72
N ILE A 143 16.37 12.18 6.50
CA ILE A 143 15.14 11.89 5.75
C ILE A 143 14.73 10.46 6.10
N MET A 144 13.44 10.29 6.46
CA MET A 144 12.88 8.98 6.71
C MET A 144 12.75 8.18 5.41
N ASN A 145 13.07 6.90 5.47
CA ASN A 145 12.89 5.93 4.41
C ASN A 145 12.33 4.62 4.96
N VAL A 146 11.62 3.87 4.13
CA VAL A 146 11.31 2.47 4.43
C VAL A 146 12.57 1.66 4.09
N SER A 147 13.11 0.93 5.05
CA SER A 147 14.30 0.06 4.85
C SER A 147 13.93 -1.42 4.77
N VAL A 148 12.76 -1.78 5.30
CA VAL A 148 12.15 -3.10 5.18
C VAL A 148 10.67 -2.88 4.89
N PHE A 149 10.19 -3.39 3.76
CA PHE A 149 8.77 -3.31 3.41
C PHE A 149 7.93 -4.17 4.33
N SER A 150 6.70 -3.74 4.59
CA SER A 150 5.75 -4.41 5.49
C SER A 150 4.89 -5.47 4.77
N TYR A 151 5.28 -5.91 3.58
CA TYR A 151 4.49 -6.79 2.72
C TYR A 151 5.22 -8.10 2.45
N PHE A 152 4.49 -9.22 2.57
CA PHE A 152 4.92 -10.56 2.14
C PHE A 152 6.30 -10.99 2.67
N ASN A 153 6.58 -10.61 3.92
CA ASN A 153 7.82 -10.95 4.60
C ASN A 153 7.58 -11.78 5.87
N ASP A 154 6.35 -12.23 6.06
CA ASP A 154 5.96 -13.14 7.11
C ASP A 154 6.51 -14.55 6.87
N GLU A 155 6.72 -15.27 7.97
CA GLU A 155 7.18 -16.65 7.92
C GLU A 155 6.17 -17.53 7.17
N GLY A 156 6.66 -18.28 6.18
CA GLY A 156 5.81 -19.14 5.35
C GLY A 156 4.96 -18.42 4.30
N ASN A 157 5.09 -17.08 4.17
CA ASN A 157 4.39 -16.29 3.15
C ASN A 157 2.86 -16.41 3.25
N LEU A 158 2.33 -16.54 4.46
CA LEU A 158 0.92 -16.80 4.75
C LEU A 158 0.05 -15.59 4.41
N ASP A 159 0.57 -14.37 4.58
CA ASP A 159 -0.09 -13.15 4.11
C ASP A 159 -0.35 -13.22 2.60
N PHE A 160 0.65 -13.66 1.82
CA PHE A 160 0.50 -13.83 0.37
C PHE A 160 -0.53 -14.90 0.01
N GLU A 161 -0.50 -16.05 0.67
CA GLU A 161 -1.46 -17.13 0.41
C GLU A 161 -2.91 -16.67 0.65
N THR A 162 -3.14 -15.88 1.70
CA THR A 162 -4.48 -15.35 1.96
C THR A 162 -4.92 -14.29 0.94
N VAL A 163 -3.99 -13.47 0.42
CA VAL A 163 -4.27 -12.57 -0.72
C VAL A 163 -4.70 -13.40 -1.94
N VAL A 164 -3.93 -14.43 -2.31
CA VAL A 164 -4.27 -15.30 -3.45
C VAL A 164 -5.66 -15.92 -3.27
N ALA A 165 -5.99 -16.36 -2.06
CA ALA A 165 -7.28 -16.96 -1.75
C ALA A 165 -8.45 -15.96 -1.88
N THR A 166 -8.37 -14.77 -1.28
CA THR A 166 -9.47 -13.79 -1.37
C THR A 166 -9.64 -13.29 -2.81
N VAL A 167 -8.54 -13.06 -3.52
CA VAL A 167 -8.57 -12.63 -4.92
C VAL A 167 -9.23 -13.71 -5.79
N SER A 168 -8.90 -14.98 -5.58
CA SER A 168 -9.51 -16.09 -6.30
C SER A 168 -11.04 -16.14 -6.09
N ARG A 169 -11.51 -15.84 -4.88
CA ARG A 169 -12.96 -15.76 -4.58
C ARG A 169 -13.62 -14.62 -5.36
N VAL A 170 -13.03 -13.43 -5.37
CA VAL A 170 -13.57 -12.27 -6.09
C VAL A 170 -13.55 -12.49 -7.61
N VAL A 171 -12.46 -13.01 -8.16
CA VAL A 171 -12.37 -13.36 -9.59
C VAL A 171 -13.46 -14.37 -9.97
N LYS A 172 -13.69 -15.40 -9.15
CA LYS A 172 -14.75 -16.38 -9.35
C LYS A 172 -16.15 -15.76 -9.27
N ALA A 173 -16.40 -14.91 -8.28
CA ALA A 173 -17.67 -14.21 -8.13
C ALA A 173 -17.98 -13.33 -9.35
N ASN A 174 -17.01 -12.52 -9.79
CA ASN A 174 -17.17 -11.67 -10.96
C ASN A 174 -17.35 -12.45 -12.26
N SER A 175 -16.63 -13.55 -12.43
CA SER A 175 -16.75 -14.41 -13.62
C SER A 175 -18.12 -15.08 -13.74
N SER A 176 -18.93 -15.09 -12.67
CA SER A 176 -20.31 -15.60 -12.69
C SER A 176 -21.34 -14.59 -13.18
N ILE A 177 -20.97 -13.31 -13.30
CA ILE A 177 -21.87 -12.24 -13.76
C ILE A 177 -22.01 -12.36 -15.30
N PRO A 178 -23.24 -12.48 -15.84
CA PRO A 178 -23.43 -12.58 -17.29
C PRO A 178 -22.91 -11.34 -18.04
N GLY A 179 -22.13 -11.57 -19.10
CA GLY A 179 -21.48 -10.49 -19.85
C GLY A 179 -20.20 -9.97 -19.19
N ALA A 180 -19.79 -10.56 -18.07
CA ALA A 180 -18.68 -10.05 -17.30
C ALA A 180 -17.29 -10.61 -17.73
N THR A 181 -16.46 -9.86 -18.46
CA THR A 181 -15.03 -10.15 -18.71
C THR A 181 -14.03 -9.46 -17.75
N MET A 182 -13.28 -10.21 -16.94
CA MET A 182 -12.14 -9.64 -16.18
C MET A 182 -11.03 -9.17 -17.13
N ILE A 183 -10.45 -7.99 -16.88
CA ILE A 183 -9.27 -7.51 -17.62
C ILE A 183 -8.00 -7.99 -16.94
N ASN A 184 -7.95 -7.85 -15.61
CA ASN A 184 -6.82 -8.25 -14.78
C ASN A 184 -7.33 -8.90 -13.48
N PRO A 185 -6.92 -10.15 -13.15
CA PRO A 185 -6.25 -11.08 -14.05
C PRO A 185 -7.13 -11.36 -15.29
N ALA A 186 -6.49 -11.60 -16.44
CA ALA A 186 -7.23 -11.99 -17.64
C ALA A 186 -7.91 -13.37 -17.41
N PRO A 187 -9.00 -13.71 -18.13
CA PRO A 187 -9.80 -14.92 -17.83
C PRO A 187 -9.05 -16.26 -17.86
N SER A 188 -7.90 -16.33 -18.53
CA SER A 188 -7.03 -17.51 -18.58
C SER A 188 -5.74 -17.36 -17.77
N GLN A 189 -5.55 -16.24 -17.07
CA GLN A 189 -4.38 -15.99 -16.26
C GLN A 189 -4.57 -16.63 -14.88
N ASP A 190 -3.55 -17.36 -14.43
CA ASP A 190 -3.53 -17.89 -13.07
C ASP A 190 -3.48 -16.74 -12.04
N VAL A 191 -4.35 -16.82 -11.03
CA VAL A 191 -4.50 -15.77 -10.01
C VAL A 191 -3.23 -15.66 -9.16
N ARG A 192 -2.60 -16.78 -8.81
CA ARG A 192 -1.37 -16.77 -8.02
C ARG A 192 -0.24 -16.11 -8.79
N ASP A 193 -0.07 -16.45 -10.07
CA ASP A 193 0.92 -15.81 -10.93
C ASP A 193 0.67 -14.31 -11.08
N TYR A 194 -0.60 -13.89 -11.20
CA TYR A 194 -0.98 -12.48 -11.22
C TYR A 194 -0.56 -11.76 -9.92
N VAL A 195 -0.94 -12.30 -8.76
CA VAL A 195 -0.61 -11.71 -7.46
C VAL A 195 0.91 -11.69 -7.24
N GLN A 196 1.62 -12.76 -7.62
CA GLN A 196 3.07 -12.83 -7.54
C GLN A 196 3.75 -11.73 -8.37
N LYS A 197 3.24 -11.48 -9.57
CA LYS A 197 3.74 -10.39 -10.43
C LYS A 197 3.48 -9.02 -9.81
N GLN A 198 2.28 -8.80 -9.28
CA GLN A 198 1.95 -7.53 -8.61
C GLN A 198 2.81 -7.30 -7.36
N ALA A 199 2.95 -8.32 -6.51
CA ALA A 199 3.84 -8.29 -5.34
C ALA A 199 5.29 -7.98 -5.74
N GLY A 200 5.79 -8.62 -6.80
CA GLY A 200 7.13 -8.36 -7.34
C GLY A 200 7.30 -6.94 -7.89
N ILE A 201 6.27 -6.39 -8.53
CA ILE A 201 6.26 -4.99 -9.02
C ILE A 201 6.31 -4.01 -7.84
N VAL A 202 5.52 -4.24 -6.79
CA VAL A 202 5.53 -3.40 -5.58
C VAL A 202 6.95 -3.36 -5.00
N ILE A 203 7.53 -4.54 -4.74
CA ILE A 203 8.88 -4.64 -4.18
C ILE A 203 9.94 -4.00 -5.10
N ALA A 204 9.80 -4.13 -6.43
CA ALA A 204 10.75 -3.56 -7.38
C ALA A 204 10.63 -2.03 -7.51
N ALA A 205 9.41 -1.50 -7.58
CA ALA A 205 9.15 -0.07 -7.69
C ALA A 205 9.70 0.68 -6.46
N GLU A 206 9.57 0.09 -5.28
CA GLU A 206 10.08 0.69 -4.06
C GLU A 206 11.62 0.63 -3.97
N LYS A 207 12.25 -0.46 -4.42
CA LYS A 207 13.73 -0.52 -4.56
C LYS A 207 14.28 0.55 -5.51
N VAL A 208 13.59 0.80 -6.63
CA VAL A 208 13.97 1.86 -7.56
C VAL A 208 13.84 3.25 -6.90
N ALA A 209 12.79 3.47 -6.11
CA ALA A 209 12.65 4.71 -5.34
C ALA A 209 13.80 4.91 -4.33
N GLU A 210 14.25 3.85 -3.65
CA GLU A 210 15.42 3.90 -2.77
C GLU A 210 16.71 4.28 -3.52
N GLU A 211 16.95 3.73 -4.71
CA GLU A 211 18.13 4.04 -5.52
C GLU A 211 18.11 5.49 -6.01
N ILE A 212 16.94 6.00 -6.42
CA ILE A 212 16.79 7.40 -6.83
C ILE A 212 17.08 8.34 -5.65
N ILE A 213 16.61 8.02 -4.44
CA ILE A 213 16.89 8.81 -3.24
C ILE A 213 18.40 8.80 -2.92
N LYS A 214 19.07 7.65 -3.02
CA LYS A 214 20.53 7.54 -2.81
C LYS A 214 21.37 8.33 -3.82
N LEU A 215 20.85 8.57 -5.02
CA LEU A 215 21.55 9.32 -6.08
C LEU A 215 21.37 10.85 -5.97
N HIS A 216 20.39 11.32 -5.20
CA HIS A 216 20.02 12.75 -5.16
C HIS A 216 20.00 13.36 -3.74
N GLY A 217 20.35 12.59 -2.71
CA GLY A 217 20.46 13.04 -1.31
C GLY A 217 21.85 12.80 -0.74
#